data_AF-A0A950SLU1-F1
#
_entry.id   AF-A0A950SLU1-F1
#
_cell.length_a   1.000
_cell.length_b   1.000
_cell.length_c   1.000
_cell.angle_alpha   90.00
_cell.angle_beta   90.00
_cell.angle_gamma   90.00
#
_symmetry.space_group_name_H-M   'P 1'
#
loop_
_entity.id
_entity.type
_entity.pdbx_description
1 polymer ?
#
loop_
_entity_poly.entity_id
_entity_poly.type
_entity_poly.pdbx_seq_one_letter_code
_entity_poly.pdbx_strand_id
1 'polypeptide(L)'
;MESAYADPRLLRDLGARGGRFARDIGVEVVAGAETAGVPLAASVSLSAELPFAFVRKPGYRGHEIDEPPVRGAGVAARRVLLVDDAISSGTSVERFAASLAGVGAEVIGVFVVVDMRDVTDAVSPVAAALPTDAVSTYLQVLELATANGLLDPALHALAVDAIVNRWSDDDPRWDLLPVTAHGPSTVPLREACPFIGAERPATSGLVDDAA
;
A
#
# COMPACT_ATOMS: atom_id res chain seq x y z
N MET A 1 -8.65 1.17 -4.24
CA MET A 1 -7.23 1.19 -4.67
C MET A 1 -7.08 1.05 -6.18
N GLU A 2 -7.87 0.23 -6.87
CA GLU A 2 -7.80 0.10 -8.34
C GLU A 2 -7.96 1.43 -9.08
N SER A 3 -8.75 2.37 -8.55
CA SER A 3 -8.87 3.74 -9.09
C SER A 3 -7.56 4.53 -9.04
N ALA A 4 -6.66 4.25 -8.08
CA ALA A 4 -5.36 4.91 -7.99
C ALA A 4 -4.43 4.50 -9.15
N TYR A 5 -4.59 3.27 -9.65
CA TYR A 5 -3.81 2.76 -10.79
C TYR A 5 -4.33 3.31 -12.13
N ALA A 6 -5.57 3.81 -12.17
CA ALA A 6 -6.13 4.45 -13.35
C ALA A 6 -5.63 5.89 -13.57
N ASP A 7 -5.07 6.54 -12.54
CA ASP A 7 -4.42 7.85 -12.66
C ASP A 7 -2.90 7.67 -12.83
N PRO A 8 -2.34 7.97 -14.03
CA PRO A 8 -0.92 7.77 -14.29
C PRO A 8 0.00 8.69 -13.48
N ARG A 9 -0.50 9.85 -13.00
CA ARG A 9 0.28 10.74 -12.14
C ARG A 9 0.37 10.15 -10.74
N LEU A 10 -0.76 9.71 -10.20
CA LEU A 10 -0.79 9.06 -8.89
C LEU A 10 0.03 7.78 -8.88
N LEU A 11 -0.13 6.91 -9.90
CA LEU A 11 0.66 5.68 -10.00
C LEU A 11 2.17 5.97 -10.06
N ARG A 12 2.58 7.05 -10.74
CA ARG A 12 3.97 7.50 -10.78
C ARG A 12 4.47 7.94 -9.40
N ASP A 13 3.70 8.73 -8.68
CA ASP A 13 4.10 9.25 -7.36
C ASP A 13 4.22 8.10 -6.32
N LEU A 14 3.28 7.15 -6.38
CA LEU A 14 3.34 5.91 -5.60
C LEU A 14 4.60 5.10 -5.93
N GLY A 15 4.89 4.94 -7.23
CA GLY A 15 6.12 4.30 -7.71
C GLY A 15 7.38 5.01 -7.22
N ALA A 16 7.39 6.34 -7.22
CA ALA A 16 8.51 7.13 -6.73
C ALA A 16 8.76 6.96 -5.23
N ARG A 17 7.70 6.84 -4.42
CA ARG A 17 7.84 6.54 -2.98
C ARG A 17 8.42 5.14 -2.76
N GLY A 18 7.78 4.11 -3.34
CA GLY A 18 8.26 2.75 -3.20
C GLY A 18 9.67 2.57 -3.76
N GLY A 19 10.02 3.29 -4.82
CA GLY A 19 11.35 3.26 -5.41
C GLY A 19 12.43 3.94 -4.56
N ARG A 20 12.09 4.92 -3.71
CA ARG A 20 13.00 5.44 -2.68
C ARG A 20 13.23 4.40 -1.59
N PHE A 21 12.14 3.86 -1.04
CA PHE A 21 12.20 2.80 -0.03
C PHE A 21 13.02 1.59 -0.52
N ALA A 22 12.83 1.17 -1.77
CA ALA A 22 13.58 0.08 -2.38
C ALA A 22 15.10 0.35 -2.39
N ARG A 23 15.53 1.57 -2.70
CA ARG A 23 16.95 1.96 -2.68
C ARG A 23 17.48 1.99 -1.25
N ASP A 24 16.71 2.55 -0.32
CA ASP A 24 17.12 2.73 1.08
C ASP A 24 17.42 1.40 1.78
N ILE A 25 16.65 0.34 1.45
CA ILE A 25 16.87 -1.01 2.03
C ILE A 25 17.73 -1.92 1.14
N GLY A 26 18.22 -1.43 -0.01
CA GLY A 26 19.12 -2.18 -0.90
C GLY A 26 18.45 -3.30 -1.70
N VAL A 27 17.27 -3.06 -2.28
CA VAL A 27 16.55 -4.03 -3.10
C VAL A 27 17.25 -4.28 -4.44
N GLU A 28 17.20 -5.51 -4.92
CA GLU A 28 17.76 -5.92 -6.22
C GLU A 28 16.69 -6.31 -7.24
N VAL A 29 15.50 -6.74 -6.79
CA VAL A 29 14.32 -7.04 -7.63
C VAL A 29 13.05 -6.58 -6.95
N VAL A 30 12.14 -5.97 -7.70
CA VAL A 30 10.80 -5.63 -7.21
C VAL A 30 9.84 -6.72 -7.66
N ALA A 31 9.12 -7.34 -6.72
CA ALA A 31 8.16 -8.40 -6.99
C ALA A 31 6.73 -7.95 -6.63
N GLY A 32 5.83 -7.95 -7.61
CA GLY A 32 4.40 -7.70 -7.35
C GLY A 32 3.66 -8.94 -6.86
N ALA A 33 2.89 -8.79 -5.79
CA ALA A 33 1.90 -9.77 -5.37
C ALA A 33 0.73 -9.80 -6.35
N GLU A 34 0.39 -10.98 -6.87
CA GLU A 34 -0.75 -11.10 -7.78
C GLU A 34 -2.09 -10.90 -7.03
N THR A 35 -2.99 -10.03 -7.46
CA THR A 35 -3.05 -9.31 -8.75
C THR A 35 -2.82 -7.80 -8.56
N ALA A 36 -3.34 -7.24 -7.46
CA ALA A 36 -3.39 -5.80 -7.23
C ALA A 36 -2.01 -5.16 -6.98
N GLY A 37 -1.03 -5.94 -6.51
CA GLY A 37 0.34 -5.47 -6.33
C GLY A 37 1.11 -5.29 -7.64
N VAL A 38 0.73 -5.99 -8.72
CA VAL A 38 1.49 -6.04 -9.99
C VAL A 38 1.64 -4.65 -10.65
N PRO A 39 0.58 -3.83 -10.83
CA PRO A 39 0.75 -2.51 -11.45
C PRO A 39 1.61 -1.57 -10.60
N LEU A 40 1.44 -1.61 -9.28
CA LEU A 40 2.21 -0.80 -8.34
C LEU A 40 3.69 -1.20 -8.37
N ALA A 41 3.98 -2.51 -8.33
CA ALA A 41 5.31 -3.07 -8.41
C ALA A 41 6.03 -2.69 -9.72
N ALA A 42 5.30 -2.66 -10.84
CA ALA A 42 5.86 -2.20 -12.10
C ALA A 42 6.25 -0.71 -12.04
N SER A 43 5.40 0.13 -11.44
CA SER A 43 5.70 1.56 -11.23
C SER A 43 6.92 1.77 -10.31
N VAL A 44 7.01 1.00 -9.22
CA VAL A 44 8.15 1.02 -8.28
C VAL A 44 9.44 0.58 -8.99
N SER A 45 9.39 -0.50 -9.77
CA SER A 45 10.53 -0.99 -10.57
C SER A 45 11.02 0.07 -11.54
N LEU A 46 10.13 0.71 -12.30
CA LEU A 46 10.46 1.79 -13.22
C LEU A 46 11.13 2.97 -12.50
N SER A 47 10.57 3.38 -11.36
CA SER A 47 11.14 4.51 -10.61
C SER A 47 12.47 4.18 -9.95
N ALA A 48 12.71 2.91 -9.58
CA ALA A 48 13.95 2.46 -8.95
C ALA A 48 15.03 2.05 -9.95
N GLU A 49 14.67 1.89 -11.24
CA GLU A 49 15.50 1.28 -12.28
C GLU A 49 15.95 -0.14 -11.93
N LEU A 50 15.06 -0.90 -11.27
CA LEU A 50 15.32 -2.27 -10.81
C LEU A 50 14.54 -3.30 -11.65
N PRO A 51 15.05 -4.53 -11.84
CA PRO A 51 14.32 -5.61 -12.48
C PRO A 51 12.95 -5.88 -11.82
N PHE A 52 11.99 -6.23 -12.66
CA PHE A 52 10.61 -6.51 -12.26
C PHE A 52 10.30 -8.02 -12.32
N ALA A 53 9.63 -8.52 -11.28
CA ALA A 53 8.99 -9.82 -11.26
C ALA A 53 7.57 -9.71 -10.68
N PHE A 54 6.78 -10.77 -10.79
CA PHE A 54 5.57 -10.93 -9.99
C PHE A 54 5.42 -12.38 -9.54
N VAL A 55 4.73 -12.57 -8.41
CA VAL A 55 4.47 -13.87 -7.81
C VAL A 55 2.97 -14.16 -7.89
N ARG A 56 2.63 -15.30 -8.50
CA ARG A 56 1.26 -15.80 -8.64
C ARG A 56 0.63 -16.09 -7.29
N LYS A 57 -0.70 -16.03 -7.23
CA LYS A 57 -1.45 -16.40 -6.03
C LYS A 57 -1.09 -17.83 -5.59
N PRO A 58 -0.85 -18.06 -4.29
CA PRO A 58 -0.60 -19.39 -3.75
C PRO A 58 -1.69 -20.38 -4.17
N GLY A 59 -1.29 -21.53 -4.71
CA GLY A 59 -2.22 -22.55 -5.19
C GLY A 59 -2.78 -22.32 -6.60
N TYR A 60 -2.33 -21.28 -7.31
CA TYR A 60 -2.56 -21.15 -8.75
C TYR A 60 -1.99 -22.38 -9.46
N ARG A 61 -2.87 -23.16 -10.08
CA ARG A 61 -2.51 -24.23 -11.01
C ARG A 61 -2.63 -23.63 -12.39
N GLY A 62 -1.49 -23.35 -13.02
CA GLY A 62 -1.42 -22.80 -14.36
C GLY A 62 -2.11 -23.69 -15.41
N HIS A 63 -2.08 -23.23 -16.65
CA HIS A 63 -2.58 -24.02 -17.79
C HIS A 63 -1.53 -25.00 -18.32
N GLU A 64 -0.27 -24.82 -17.91
CA GLU A 64 0.87 -25.65 -18.25
C GLU A 64 1.24 -26.54 -17.04
N ILE A 65 1.78 -27.72 -17.34
CA ILE A 65 2.38 -28.59 -16.31
C ILE A 65 3.62 -27.85 -15.77
N ASP A 66 3.69 -27.71 -14.44
CA ASP A 66 4.83 -27.11 -13.72
C ASP A 66 5.12 -25.62 -14.02
N GLU A 67 4.09 -24.80 -14.26
CA GLU A 67 4.28 -23.34 -14.41
C GLU A 67 4.89 -22.74 -13.11
N PRO A 68 6.02 -22.02 -13.19
CA PRO A 68 6.69 -21.50 -12.00
C PRO A 68 5.85 -20.41 -11.30
N PRO A 69 5.86 -20.35 -9.95
CA PRO A 69 5.05 -19.41 -9.19
C PRO A 69 5.51 -17.95 -9.37
N VAL A 70 6.75 -17.73 -9.84
CA VAL A 70 7.33 -16.40 -10.08
C VAL A 70 7.58 -16.22 -11.57
N ARG A 71 7.20 -15.06 -12.10
CA ARG A 71 7.35 -14.68 -13.51
C ARG A 71 8.11 -13.35 -13.61
N GLY A 72 8.81 -13.14 -14.72
CA GLY A 72 9.62 -11.94 -14.95
C GLY A 72 11.10 -12.18 -14.64
N ALA A 73 11.76 -11.21 -13.99
CA ALA A 73 13.17 -11.30 -13.64
C ALA A 73 13.46 -12.46 -12.66
N GLY A 74 14.67 -13.02 -12.75
CA GLY A 74 15.15 -14.02 -11.80
C GLY A 74 15.32 -13.40 -10.41
N VAL A 75 14.80 -14.10 -9.39
CA VAL A 75 14.77 -13.67 -7.99
C VAL A 75 15.67 -14.49 -7.06
N ALA A 76 16.17 -15.65 -7.51
CA ALA A 76 16.99 -16.54 -6.70
C ALA A 76 18.29 -15.87 -6.24
N ALA A 77 18.61 -15.98 -4.96
CA ALA A 77 19.74 -15.34 -4.29
C ALA A 77 19.78 -13.81 -4.38
N ARG A 78 18.61 -13.17 -4.56
CA ARG A 78 18.48 -11.71 -4.64
C ARG A 78 17.57 -11.18 -3.57
N ARG A 79 17.86 -9.96 -3.14
CA ARG A 79 17.04 -9.19 -2.20
C ARG A 79 15.82 -8.61 -2.91
N VAL A 80 14.64 -9.02 -2.48
CA VAL A 80 13.35 -8.73 -3.11
C VAL A 80 12.52 -7.80 -2.24
N LEU A 81 11.96 -6.76 -2.87
CA LEU A 81 10.85 -6.00 -2.31
C LEU A 81 9.54 -6.63 -2.78
N LEU A 82 8.74 -7.11 -1.83
CA LEU A 82 7.38 -7.54 -2.13
C LEU A 82 6.46 -6.31 -2.14
N VAL A 83 5.67 -6.15 -3.19
CA VAL A 83 4.75 -5.02 -3.33
C VAL A 83 3.32 -5.53 -3.45
N ASP A 84 2.43 -5.00 -2.61
CA ASP A 84 1.00 -5.29 -2.63
C ASP A 84 0.18 -3.99 -2.50
N ASP A 85 -1.14 -4.05 -2.60
CA ASP A 85 -1.98 -2.86 -2.46
C ASP A 85 -2.22 -2.47 -0.99
N ALA A 86 -2.51 -3.44 -0.13
CA ALA A 86 -2.64 -3.24 1.31
C ALA A 86 -2.13 -4.42 2.14
N ILE A 87 -1.90 -4.17 3.42
CA ILE A 87 -1.60 -5.20 4.41
C ILE A 87 -2.55 -5.08 5.61
N SER A 88 -3.18 -6.20 5.99
CA SER A 88 -4.01 -6.31 7.20
C SER A 88 -3.37 -7.28 8.19
N SER A 89 -3.85 -8.52 8.29
CA SER A 89 -3.23 -9.56 9.12
C SER A 89 -1.85 -10.01 8.60
N GLY A 90 -1.48 -9.65 7.37
CA GLY A 90 -0.22 -10.06 6.77
C GLY A 90 -0.19 -11.50 6.26
N THR A 91 -1.30 -12.25 6.32
CA THR A 91 -1.37 -13.63 5.83
C THR A 91 -1.09 -13.74 4.33
N SER A 92 -1.50 -12.75 3.54
CA SER A 92 -1.20 -12.69 2.10
C SER A 92 0.31 -12.54 1.88
N VAL A 93 0.92 -11.54 2.52
CA VAL A 93 2.35 -11.26 2.50
C VAL A 93 3.16 -12.49 2.89
N GLU A 94 2.79 -13.19 3.95
CA GLU A 94 3.46 -14.41 4.40
C GLU A 94 3.47 -15.51 3.32
N ARG A 95 2.34 -15.74 2.65
CA ARG A 95 2.24 -16.77 1.61
C ARG A 95 3.03 -16.41 0.36
N PHE A 96 3.03 -15.14 -0.04
CA PHE A 96 3.83 -14.66 -1.16
C PHE A 96 5.33 -14.70 -0.83
N ALA A 97 5.72 -14.27 0.37
CA ALA A 97 7.09 -14.35 0.84
C ALA A 97 7.58 -15.80 0.91
N ALA A 98 6.75 -16.73 1.36
CA ALA A 98 7.07 -18.16 1.36
C ALA A 98 7.26 -18.71 -0.07
N SER A 99 6.44 -18.28 -1.03
CA SER A 99 6.56 -18.68 -2.44
C SER A 99 7.84 -18.14 -3.08
N LEU A 100 8.20 -16.89 -2.78
CA LEU A 100 9.47 -16.28 -3.19
C LEU A 100 10.68 -16.98 -2.56
N ALA A 101 10.63 -17.26 -1.25
CA ALA A 101 11.66 -18.00 -0.54
C ALA A 101 11.82 -19.43 -1.09
N GLY A 102 10.72 -20.08 -1.49
CA GLY A 102 10.72 -21.42 -2.10
C GLY A 102 11.48 -21.49 -3.43
N VAL A 103 11.66 -20.35 -4.13
CA VAL A 103 12.51 -20.24 -5.33
C VAL A 103 13.86 -19.56 -5.05
N GLY A 104 14.24 -19.47 -3.77
CA GLY A 104 15.54 -18.98 -3.33
C GLY A 104 15.66 -17.46 -3.21
N ALA A 105 14.56 -16.70 -3.26
CA ALA A 105 14.59 -15.25 -3.07
C ALA A 105 14.67 -14.87 -1.59
N GLU A 106 15.28 -13.72 -1.29
CA GLU A 106 15.30 -13.14 0.05
C GLU A 106 14.34 -11.94 0.08
N VAL A 107 13.17 -12.07 0.70
CA VAL A 107 12.26 -10.93 0.86
C VAL A 107 12.75 -10.06 2.00
N ILE A 108 13.19 -8.84 1.68
CA ILE A 108 13.82 -7.92 2.66
C ILE A 108 12.91 -6.75 3.08
N GLY A 109 11.74 -6.64 2.48
CA GLY A 109 10.76 -5.62 2.84
C GLY A 109 9.46 -5.74 2.06
N VAL A 110 8.49 -4.93 2.49
CA VAL A 110 7.17 -4.84 1.89
C VAL A 110 6.83 -3.37 1.59
N PHE A 111 6.25 -3.11 0.43
CA PHE A 111 5.68 -1.80 0.12
C PHE A 111 4.20 -1.93 -0.22
N VAL A 112 3.37 -1.11 0.43
CA VAL A 112 1.91 -1.09 0.23
C VAL A 112 1.38 0.32 0.14
N VAL A 113 0.16 0.48 -0.39
CA VAL A 113 -0.54 1.76 -0.33
C VAL A 113 -1.12 1.96 1.07
N VAL A 114 -1.80 0.95 1.62
CA VAL A 114 -2.49 1.08 2.92
C VAL A 114 -2.00 0.04 3.93
N ASP A 115 -1.58 0.50 5.10
CA ASP A 115 -1.32 -0.34 6.26
C ASP A 115 -2.52 -0.38 7.20
N MET A 116 -3.06 -1.57 7.42
CA MET A 116 -4.21 -1.84 8.28
C MET A 116 -3.82 -2.71 9.48
N ARG A 117 -2.52 -2.87 9.76
CA ARG A 117 -2.04 -3.70 10.89
C ARG A 117 -2.49 -3.18 12.25
N ASP A 118 -2.63 -1.86 12.40
CA ASP A 118 -3.08 -1.25 13.67
C ASP A 118 -4.57 -1.48 13.96
N VAL A 119 -5.34 -1.94 12.96
CA VAL A 119 -6.78 -2.14 13.05
C VAL A 119 -7.20 -3.61 12.91
N THR A 120 -6.24 -4.55 12.85
CA THR A 120 -6.49 -6.01 12.89
C THR A 120 -6.23 -6.57 14.30
N ASP A 121 -6.82 -7.71 14.64
CA ASP A 121 -6.64 -8.35 15.96
C ASP A 121 -5.26 -9.00 16.10
N ALA A 122 -4.73 -9.49 14.98
CA ALA A 122 -3.45 -10.16 14.92
C ALA A 122 -2.74 -9.88 13.59
N VAL A 123 -1.41 -9.81 13.67
CA VAL A 123 -0.50 -9.68 12.53
C VAL A 123 0.39 -10.91 12.50
N SER A 124 0.62 -11.49 11.32
CA SER A 124 1.48 -12.65 11.18
C SER A 124 2.93 -12.31 11.56
N PRO A 125 3.70 -13.25 12.14
CA PRO A 125 5.08 -12.99 12.54
C PRO A 125 5.96 -12.51 11.39
N VAL A 126 5.75 -13.04 10.18
CA VAL A 126 6.49 -12.61 8.97
C VAL A 126 6.18 -11.16 8.64
N ALA A 127 4.90 -10.77 8.60
CA ALA A 127 4.51 -9.40 8.30
C ALA A 127 4.90 -8.40 9.41
N ALA A 128 5.03 -8.85 10.65
CA ALA A 128 5.52 -8.03 11.76
C ALA A 128 7.04 -7.83 11.71
N ALA A 129 7.80 -8.79 11.19
CA ALA A 129 9.26 -8.76 11.15
C ALA A 129 9.83 -8.02 9.94
N LEU A 130 9.11 -7.99 8.81
CA LEU A 130 9.58 -7.34 7.59
C LEU A 130 9.50 -5.80 7.71
N PRO A 131 10.55 -5.06 7.31
CA PRO A 131 10.45 -3.63 7.09
C PRO A 131 9.33 -3.32 6.09
N THR A 132 8.41 -2.43 6.47
CA THR A 132 7.27 -2.05 5.63
C THR A 132 7.20 -0.54 5.51
N ASP A 133 7.16 -0.02 4.28
CA ASP A 133 6.70 1.36 4.01
C ASP A 133 5.30 1.32 3.43
N ALA A 134 4.46 2.25 3.89
CA ALA A 134 3.07 2.38 3.49
C ALA A 134 2.73 3.83 3.20
N VAL A 135 1.89 4.10 2.21
CA VAL A 135 1.49 5.48 1.88
C VAL A 135 0.71 6.11 3.03
N SER A 136 -0.20 5.34 3.63
CA SER A 136 -1.05 5.74 4.75
C SER A 136 -1.40 4.54 5.62
N THR A 137 -1.80 4.78 6.85
CA THR A 137 -2.56 3.79 7.64
C THR A 137 -4.05 3.89 7.37
N TYR A 138 -4.84 2.88 7.73
CA TYR A 138 -6.30 2.93 7.58
C TYR A 138 -6.96 4.07 8.37
N LEU A 139 -6.50 4.32 9.61
CA LEU A 139 -7.03 5.40 10.44
C LEU A 139 -6.75 6.78 9.82
N GLN A 140 -5.56 6.97 9.24
CA GLN A 140 -5.22 8.18 8.49
C GLN A 140 -6.09 8.35 7.24
N VAL A 141 -6.49 7.26 6.57
CA VAL A 141 -7.43 7.34 5.45
C VAL A 141 -8.80 7.86 5.91
N LEU A 142 -9.31 7.40 7.06
CA LEU A 142 -10.57 7.89 7.63
C LEU A 142 -10.48 9.37 8.03
N GLU A 143 -9.37 9.76 8.64
CA GLU A 143 -9.09 11.16 9.00
C GLU A 143 -9.06 12.07 7.76
N LEU A 144 -8.31 11.68 6.72
CA LEU A 144 -8.23 12.42 5.46
C LEU A 144 -9.58 12.47 4.75
N ALA A 145 -10.32 11.37 4.70
CA ALA A 145 -11.67 11.38 4.11
C ALA A 145 -12.58 12.40 4.82
N THR A 146 -12.49 12.49 6.14
CA THR A 146 -13.27 13.45 6.94
C THR A 146 -12.83 14.89 6.71
N ALA A 147 -11.53 15.14 6.77
CA ALA A 147 -10.95 16.47 6.55
C ALA A 147 -11.31 17.06 5.17
N ASN A 148 -11.60 16.18 4.21
CA ASN A 148 -11.96 16.56 2.84
C ASN A 148 -13.45 16.40 2.52
N GLY A 149 -14.29 16.24 3.55
CA GLY A 149 -15.75 16.18 3.40
C GLY A 149 -16.28 14.94 2.67
N LEU A 150 -15.45 13.89 2.51
CA LEU A 150 -15.86 12.60 1.96
C LEU A 150 -16.50 11.69 3.00
N LEU A 151 -16.17 11.89 4.28
CA LEU A 151 -16.72 11.16 5.41
C LEU A 151 -17.34 12.13 6.40
N ASP A 152 -18.56 11.85 6.85
CA ASP A 152 -19.23 12.64 7.87
C ASP A 152 -18.44 12.57 9.19
N PRO A 153 -18.19 13.71 9.88
CA PRO A 153 -17.39 13.70 11.12
C PRO A 153 -17.98 12.84 12.25
N ALA A 154 -19.30 12.74 12.37
CA ALA A 154 -19.92 11.90 13.39
C ALA A 154 -19.78 10.41 13.02
N LEU A 155 -19.96 10.07 11.74
CA LEU A 155 -19.69 8.72 11.24
C LEU A 155 -18.21 8.33 11.40
N HIS A 156 -17.28 9.24 11.14
CA HIS A 156 -15.86 9.02 11.36
C HIS A 156 -15.56 8.68 12.81
N ALA A 157 -16.07 9.48 13.76
CA ALA A 157 -15.85 9.25 15.18
C ALA A 157 -16.37 7.87 15.62
N LEU A 158 -17.57 7.49 15.16
CA LEU A 158 -18.15 6.16 15.45
C LEU A 158 -17.34 5.03 14.82
N ALA A 159 -16.91 5.18 13.57
CA ALA A 159 -16.11 4.16 12.87
C ALA A 159 -14.76 3.93 13.57
N VAL A 160 -14.06 5.01 13.95
CA VAL A 160 -12.79 4.91 14.69
C VAL A 160 -13.01 4.27 16.05
N ASP A 161 -14.04 4.69 16.80
CA ASP A 161 -14.35 4.09 18.10
C ASP A 161 -14.65 2.60 17.97
N ALA A 162 -15.45 2.20 16.97
CA ALA A 162 -15.79 0.81 16.71
C ALA A 162 -14.57 -0.06 16.40
N ILE A 163 -13.67 0.45 15.56
CA ILE A 163 -12.45 -0.25 15.15
C ILE A 163 -11.46 -0.36 16.33
N VAL A 164 -11.18 0.75 16.99
CA VAL A 164 -10.16 0.82 18.05
C VAL A 164 -10.62 0.05 19.29
N ASN A 165 -11.91 0.15 19.64
CA ASN A 165 -12.47 -0.51 20.82
C ASN A 165 -13.09 -1.89 20.51
N ARG A 166 -12.94 -2.41 19.28
CA ARG A 166 -13.36 -3.76 18.88
C ARG A 166 -14.81 -4.05 19.25
N TRP A 167 -15.73 -3.17 18.83
CA TRP A 167 -17.15 -3.39 19.06
C TRP A 167 -17.57 -4.76 18.50
N SER A 168 -18.38 -5.48 19.26
CA SER A 168 -19.03 -6.69 18.77
C SER A 168 -20.15 -6.35 17.79
N ASP A 169 -20.60 -7.31 16.99
CA ASP A 169 -21.73 -7.14 16.09
C ASP A 169 -23.03 -6.71 16.83
N ASP A 170 -23.18 -7.10 18.09
CA ASP A 170 -24.33 -6.76 18.95
C ASP A 170 -24.12 -5.49 19.80
N ASP A 171 -23.09 -4.67 19.53
CA ASP A 171 -22.83 -3.46 20.31
C ASP A 171 -23.96 -2.43 20.14
N PRO A 172 -24.63 -1.98 21.21
CA PRO A 172 -25.78 -1.08 21.10
C PRO A 172 -25.42 0.29 20.51
N ARG A 173 -24.13 0.65 20.48
CA ARG A 173 -23.68 1.89 19.85
C ARG A 173 -23.81 1.87 18.32
N TRP A 174 -24.05 0.72 17.69
CA TRP A 174 -24.43 0.67 16.27
C TRP A 174 -25.73 1.45 15.98
N ASP A 175 -26.62 1.60 16.96
CA ASP A 175 -27.85 2.39 16.83
C ASP A 175 -27.60 3.91 16.71
N LEU A 176 -26.37 4.37 17.01
CA LEU A 176 -25.95 5.77 16.86
C LEU A 176 -25.55 6.11 15.42
N LEU A 177 -25.43 5.12 14.53
CA LEU A 177 -25.07 5.35 13.14
C LEU A 177 -26.14 6.23 12.48
N PRO A 178 -25.76 7.37 11.87
CA PRO A 178 -26.72 8.22 11.22
C PRO A 178 -27.28 7.46 10.01
N VAL A 179 -28.60 7.21 10.00
CA VAL A 179 -29.32 6.65 8.85
C VAL A 179 -29.33 7.73 7.75
N THR A 180 -28.24 7.84 6.99
CA THR A 180 -28.12 8.84 5.93
C THR A 180 -28.63 8.28 4.61
N ALA A 181 -29.74 8.85 4.14
CA ALA A 181 -30.24 8.67 2.78
C ALA A 181 -29.49 9.62 1.82
N HIS A 182 -28.21 9.39 1.49
CA HIS A 182 -27.52 10.19 0.46
C HIS A 182 -26.60 9.34 -0.42
N GLY A 183 -26.78 9.46 -1.73
CA GLY A 183 -26.02 8.77 -2.78
C GLY A 183 -24.55 9.24 -2.89
N PRO A 184 -23.77 8.66 -3.81
CA PRO A 184 -22.30 8.76 -3.82
C PRO A 184 -21.78 10.20 -3.93
N SER A 185 -20.74 10.51 -3.14
CA SER A 185 -20.01 11.78 -3.15
C SER A 185 -19.39 12.08 -4.53
N THR A 186 -19.43 13.34 -4.94
CA THR A 186 -18.97 13.85 -6.24
C THR A 186 -17.60 14.51 -6.21
N VAL A 187 -16.88 14.47 -5.08
CA VAL A 187 -15.59 15.18 -4.92
C VAL A 187 -14.43 14.36 -5.53
N PRO A 188 -13.63 14.91 -6.45
CA PRO A 188 -12.49 14.22 -7.05
C PRO A 188 -11.37 13.91 -6.04
N LEU A 189 -10.81 12.69 -6.07
CA LEU A 189 -9.75 12.19 -5.18
C LEU A 189 -8.52 13.11 -5.03
N ARG A 190 -8.17 13.89 -6.06
CA ARG A 190 -7.03 14.84 -6.01
C ARG A 190 -7.25 15.99 -5.03
N GLU A 191 -8.51 16.40 -4.82
CA GLU A 191 -8.88 17.48 -3.91
C GLU A 191 -8.99 16.96 -2.48
N ALA A 192 -9.10 15.65 -2.31
CA ALA A 192 -9.28 15.00 -1.01
C ALA A 192 -7.97 14.54 -0.32
N CYS A 193 -6.81 14.70 -0.97
CA CYS A 193 -5.53 14.26 -0.44
C CYS A 193 -4.41 15.26 -0.81
N PRO A 194 -4.12 16.27 0.04
CA PRO A 194 -3.11 17.29 -0.26
C PRO A 194 -1.66 16.77 -0.30
N PHE A 195 -1.42 15.50 0.06
CA PHE A 195 -0.11 14.84 -0.06
C PHE A 195 0.22 14.33 -1.46
N ILE A 196 -0.74 14.34 -2.39
CA ILE A 196 -0.54 13.98 -3.78
C ILE A 196 -0.29 15.28 -4.57
N GLY A 197 0.94 15.52 -4.99
CA GLY A 197 1.29 16.60 -5.92
C GLY A 197 1.72 17.95 -5.32
N ALA A 198 2.12 18.04 -4.05
CA ALA A 198 2.74 19.27 -3.53
C ALA A 198 4.12 19.51 -4.17
N GLU A 199 4.20 20.36 -5.19
CA GLU A 199 5.47 20.97 -5.59
C GLU A 199 6.04 21.77 -4.41
N ARG A 200 7.33 21.57 -4.11
CA ARG A 200 8.04 22.35 -3.09
C ARG A 200 7.87 23.85 -3.38
N PRO A 201 7.62 24.70 -2.36
CA PRO A 201 7.71 26.13 -2.57
C PRO A 201 9.13 26.48 -3.04
N ALA A 202 9.20 27.27 -4.12
CA ALA A 202 10.46 27.76 -4.66
C ALA A 202 11.26 28.45 -3.56
N THR A 203 12.50 27.99 -3.35
CA THR A 203 13.46 28.68 -2.48
C THR A 203 13.77 30.03 -3.11
N SER A 204 13.24 31.11 -2.54
CA SER A 204 13.66 32.48 -2.85
C SER A 204 15.16 32.59 -2.59
N GLY A 205 15.91 33.03 -3.60
CA GLY A 205 17.35 33.19 -3.53
C GLY A 205 17.78 34.15 -2.42
N LEU A 206 18.74 33.70 -1.61
CA LEU A 206 19.68 34.57 -0.94
C LEU A 206 20.62 35.12 -2.01
N VAL A 207 20.55 36.42 -2.26
CA VAL A 207 21.64 37.15 -2.89
C VAL A 207 22.44 37.78 -1.77
N ASP A 208 23.70 37.36 -1.66
CA ASP A 208 24.75 38.00 -0.89
C ASP A 208 24.90 39.46 -1.35
N ASP A 209 24.73 40.40 -0.43
CA ASP A 209 25.30 41.75 -0.54
C ASP A 209 26.64 41.73 0.20
N ALA A 210 27.73 41.59 -0.55
CA ALA A 210 29.08 41.86 -0.08
C ALA A 210 29.47 43.28 -0.54
N ALA A 211 29.70 44.15 0.43
CA ALA A 211 30.52 45.35 0.32
C ALA A 211 32.00 45.00 0.54
#